data_AF-A0AAW9BA38-F1
#
_entry.id   AF-A0AAW9BA38-F1
#
_cell.length_a   1.000
_cell.length_b   1.000
_cell.length_c   1.000
_cell.angle_alpha   90.00
_cell.angle_beta   90.00
_cell.angle_gamma   90.00
#
_symmetry.space_group_name_H-M   'P 1'
#
loop_
_entity.id
_entity.type
_entity.pdbx_description
1 polymer ?
#
loop_
_entity_poly.entity_id
_entity_poly.type
_entity_poly.pdbx_seq_one_letter_code
_entity_poly.pdbx_strand_id
1 'polypeptide(L)'
;TLEFIQPCDTIDEDSRLREASSFDALRLVQHSFDLSSQDKHAIFLGGLFAYDLVANFEPLGDAVATNQCPDYVFYVAETLLVVDHQTESCQLQATLFVDGSQKAALESRIEDIRAQCTSPKRLPDATQVANITAQPSVSDQDFCQIVRDLKEFVVKGDIFQVVPSRRFTLPCPSPLAAYKELK
;
A
#
# COMPACT_ATOMS: atom_id res chain seq x y z
N THR A 1 -20.68 3.97 -2.60
CA THR A 1 -20.03 2.66 -2.70
C THR A 1 -20.08 2.23 -4.15
N LEU A 2 -18.94 1.87 -4.74
CA LEU A 2 -18.91 1.29 -6.08
C LEU A 2 -19.08 -0.22 -5.90
N GLU A 3 -20.04 -0.81 -6.59
CA GLU A 3 -20.26 -2.26 -6.60
C GLU A 3 -19.77 -2.80 -7.94
N PHE A 4 -18.91 -3.81 -7.90
CA PHE A 4 -18.38 -4.50 -9.08
C PHE A 4 -18.97 -5.91 -9.14
N ILE A 5 -19.34 -6.34 -10.34
CA ILE A 5 -19.86 -7.68 -10.58
C ILE A 5 -18.66 -8.63 -10.60
N GLN A 6 -18.86 -9.87 -10.13
CA GLN A 6 -17.86 -10.93 -10.27
C GLN A 6 -17.49 -11.13 -11.75
N PRO A 7 -16.20 -11.34 -12.08
CA PRO A 7 -15.75 -11.54 -13.45
C PRO A 7 -16.49 -12.68 -14.14
N CYS A 8 -16.68 -12.57 -15.46
CA CYS A 8 -17.32 -13.61 -16.23
C CYS A 8 -16.35 -14.74 -16.55
N ASP A 9 -16.60 -15.96 -16.06
CA ASP A 9 -15.72 -17.13 -16.31
C ASP A 9 -15.92 -17.79 -17.70
N THR A 10 -16.77 -17.21 -18.55
CA THR A 10 -17.12 -17.79 -19.87
C THR A 10 -16.51 -17.06 -21.06
N ILE A 11 -15.78 -15.97 -20.80
CA ILE A 11 -15.06 -15.20 -21.82
C ILE A 11 -13.58 -15.63 -21.86
N ASP A 12 -12.89 -15.27 -22.94
CA ASP A 12 -11.44 -15.50 -23.03
C ASP A 12 -10.67 -14.62 -22.03
N GLU A 13 -9.48 -15.05 -21.64
CA GLU A 13 -8.67 -14.36 -20.64
C GLU A 13 -8.32 -12.91 -21.00
N ASP A 14 -8.14 -12.60 -22.29
CA ASP A 14 -7.84 -11.23 -22.74
C ASP A 14 -9.05 -10.32 -22.54
N SER A 15 -10.26 -10.83 -22.82
CA SER A 15 -11.51 -10.13 -22.54
C SER A 15 -11.75 -9.98 -21.04
N ARG A 16 -11.50 -11.03 -20.24
CA ARG A 16 -11.65 -11.02 -18.77
C ARG A 16 -10.80 -9.95 -18.11
N LEU A 17 -9.56 -9.77 -18.57
CA LEU A 17 -8.66 -8.73 -18.08
C LEU A 17 -9.15 -7.29 -18.37
N ARG A 18 -10.02 -7.11 -19.37
CA ARG A 18 -10.55 -5.80 -19.77
C ARG A 18 -11.91 -5.49 -19.16
N GLU A 19 -12.49 -6.39 -18.39
CA GLU A 19 -13.75 -6.12 -17.67
C GLU A 19 -13.58 -5.01 -16.64
N ALA A 20 -14.69 -4.33 -16.36
CA ALA A 20 -14.72 -3.27 -15.37
C ALA A 20 -14.42 -3.85 -13.97
N SER A 21 -13.55 -3.20 -13.22
CA SER A 21 -13.06 -3.67 -11.93
C SER A 21 -12.78 -2.53 -10.97
N SER A 22 -12.51 -2.87 -9.71
CA SER A 22 -12.18 -1.90 -8.67
C SER A 22 -10.96 -1.02 -9.00
N PHE A 23 -10.10 -1.44 -9.94
CA PHE A 23 -9.01 -0.63 -10.49
C PHE A 23 -9.47 0.55 -11.33
N ASP A 24 -10.68 0.52 -11.89
CA ASP A 24 -11.20 1.63 -12.70
C ASP A 24 -11.38 2.90 -11.87
N ALA A 25 -11.63 2.78 -10.57
CA ALA A 25 -11.64 3.94 -9.67
C ALA A 25 -10.28 4.67 -9.69
N LEU A 26 -9.16 3.93 -9.67
CA LEU A 26 -7.82 4.51 -9.74
C LEU A 26 -7.52 5.08 -11.13
N ARG A 27 -7.94 4.39 -12.20
CA ARG A 27 -7.81 4.86 -13.59
C ARG A 27 -8.59 6.16 -13.81
N LEU A 28 -9.81 6.25 -13.30
CA LEU A 28 -10.65 7.43 -13.40
C LEU A 28 -9.98 8.64 -12.76
N VAL A 29 -9.36 8.49 -11.57
CA VAL A 29 -8.61 9.58 -10.94
C VAL A 29 -7.47 10.09 -11.83
N GLN A 30 -6.72 9.18 -12.48
CA GLN A 30 -5.62 9.56 -13.38
C GLN A 30 -6.11 10.21 -14.69
N HIS A 31 -7.24 9.74 -15.23
CA HIS A 31 -7.79 10.22 -16.51
C HIS A 31 -8.76 11.40 -16.38
N SER A 32 -9.11 11.82 -15.16
CA SER A 32 -10.01 12.96 -14.93
C SER A 32 -9.38 14.32 -15.24
N PHE A 33 -8.06 14.38 -15.44
CA PHE A 33 -7.30 15.62 -15.60
C PHE A 33 -6.36 15.55 -16.83
N ASP A 34 -6.19 16.69 -17.51
CA ASP A 34 -5.18 16.83 -18.56
C ASP A 34 -3.81 17.14 -17.93
N LEU A 35 -2.91 16.17 -17.97
CA LEU A 35 -1.57 16.25 -17.41
C LEU A 35 -0.47 16.44 -18.48
N SER A 36 -0.85 16.64 -19.75
CA SER A 36 0.09 16.66 -20.89
C SER A 36 1.21 17.70 -20.78
N SER A 37 0.96 18.80 -20.06
CA SER A 37 1.89 19.91 -19.84
C SER A 37 2.36 20.04 -18.39
N GLN A 38 2.10 19.03 -17.55
CA GLN A 38 2.38 19.06 -16.12
C GLN A 38 3.59 18.20 -15.73
N ASP A 39 4.07 18.39 -14.50
CA ASP A 39 5.13 17.54 -13.93
C ASP A 39 4.69 16.07 -13.86
N LYS A 40 5.63 15.14 -13.95
CA LYS A 40 5.37 13.68 -13.85
C LYS A 40 4.68 13.27 -12.54
N HIS A 41 4.80 14.05 -11.48
CA HIS A 41 4.14 13.83 -10.19
C HIS A 41 2.92 14.72 -9.97
N ALA A 42 2.41 15.41 -11.00
CA ALA A 42 1.26 16.31 -10.88
C ALA A 42 0.04 15.64 -10.23
N ILE A 43 -0.18 14.36 -10.55
CA ILE A 43 -1.07 13.47 -9.78
C ILE A 43 -0.22 12.34 -9.23
N PHE A 44 -0.15 12.26 -7.90
CA PHE A 44 0.56 11.19 -7.21
C PHE A 44 -0.41 10.37 -6.38
N LEU A 45 -0.49 9.07 -6.70
CA LEU A 45 -1.24 8.07 -5.97
C LEU A 45 -0.26 7.18 -5.21
N GLY A 46 -0.24 7.29 -3.88
CA GLY A 46 0.61 6.48 -3.01
C GLY A 46 -0.25 5.62 -2.09
N GLY A 47 0.02 4.32 -2.01
CA GLY A 47 -0.86 3.42 -1.29
C GLY A 47 -0.39 1.98 -1.21
N LEU A 48 -1.34 1.10 -0.92
CA LEU A 48 -1.17 -0.33 -0.71
C LEU A 48 -2.23 -1.09 -1.51
N PHE A 49 -1.80 -2.13 -2.21
CA PHE A 49 -2.66 -3.25 -2.61
C PHE A 49 -2.47 -4.38 -1.60
N ALA A 50 -3.56 -4.84 -0.98
CA ALA A 50 -3.53 -5.98 -0.09
C ALA A 50 -3.47 -7.27 -0.90
N TYR A 51 -3.01 -8.35 -0.26
CA TYR A 51 -2.98 -9.67 -0.89
C TYR A 51 -4.39 -10.14 -1.26
N ASP A 52 -5.37 -9.92 -0.38
CA ASP A 52 -6.73 -10.40 -0.54
C ASP A 52 -7.47 -9.81 -1.76
N LEU A 53 -6.96 -8.72 -2.35
CA LEU A 53 -7.46 -8.16 -3.61
C LEU A 53 -7.50 -9.18 -4.75
N VAL A 54 -6.62 -10.18 -4.74
CA VAL A 54 -6.60 -11.22 -5.78
C VAL A 54 -7.85 -12.11 -5.75
N ALA A 55 -8.54 -12.21 -4.60
CA ALA A 55 -9.80 -12.95 -4.49
C ALA A 55 -10.93 -12.35 -5.35
N ASN A 56 -10.79 -11.10 -5.80
CA ASN A 56 -11.74 -10.47 -6.71
C ASN A 56 -11.57 -10.92 -8.17
N PHE A 57 -10.47 -11.59 -8.50
CA PHE A 57 -10.12 -12.00 -9.87
C PHE A 57 -9.88 -13.50 -10.02
N GLU A 58 -9.57 -14.21 -8.94
CA GLU A 58 -9.32 -15.64 -8.94
C GLU A 58 -10.17 -16.34 -7.88
N PRO A 59 -10.68 -17.56 -8.16
CA PRO A 59 -11.53 -18.31 -7.24
C PRO A 59 -10.69 -18.84 -6.07
N LEU A 60 -10.56 -18.02 -5.04
CA LEU A 60 -9.95 -18.40 -3.77
C LEU A 60 -11.03 -18.90 -2.79
N GLY A 61 -10.66 -19.81 -1.90
CA GLY A 61 -11.55 -20.24 -0.83
C GLY A 61 -11.81 -19.13 0.20
N ASP A 62 -12.85 -19.32 1.01
CA ASP A 62 -13.19 -18.36 2.06
C ASP A 62 -12.08 -18.25 3.12
N ALA A 63 -11.74 -17.02 3.47
CA ALA A 63 -10.79 -16.70 4.54
C ALA A 63 -11.42 -15.77 5.58
N VAL A 64 -11.09 -15.98 6.85
CA VAL A 64 -11.58 -15.12 7.94
C VAL A 64 -10.72 -13.86 8.00
N ALA A 65 -11.36 -12.69 7.98
CA ALA A 65 -10.68 -11.41 8.16
C ALA A 65 -10.03 -11.33 9.55
N THR A 66 -8.71 -11.11 9.60
CA THR A 66 -7.93 -11.02 10.85
C THR A 66 -7.34 -9.63 11.13
N ASN A 67 -7.60 -8.66 10.25
CA ASN A 67 -7.11 -7.29 10.35
C ASN A 67 -8.16 -6.33 9.75
N GLN A 68 -7.90 -5.02 9.85
CA GLN A 68 -8.76 -3.95 9.30
C GLN A 68 -8.26 -3.44 7.95
N CYS A 69 -7.36 -4.16 7.28
CA CYS A 69 -6.80 -3.74 6.00
C CYS A 69 -7.86 -3.95 4.90
N PRO A 70 -8.20 -2.91 4.12
CA PRO A 70 -9.01 -3.10 2.93
C PRO A 70 -8.19 -3.77 1.81
N ASP A 71 -8.88 -4.27 0.78
CA ASP A 71 -8.27 -4.83 -0.43
C ASP A 71 -7.27 -3.86 -1.10
N TYR A 72 -7.55 -2.56 -1.02
CA TYR A 72 -6.56 -1.52 -1.30
C TYR A 72 -6.87 -0.23 -0.54
N VAL A 73 -5.83 0.58 -0.35
CA VAL A 73 -5.93 1.95 0.17
C VAL A 73 -4.91 2.84 -0.53
N PHE A 74 -5.38 3.94 -1.14
CA PHE A 74 -4.53 4.90 -1.83
C PHE A 74 -4.84 6.32 -1.38
N TYR A 75 -3.78 7.10 -1.25
CA TYR A 75 -3.85 8.54 -1.02
C TYR A 75 -3.53 9.27 -2.32
N VAL A 76 -4.41 10.19 -2.70
CA VAL A 76 -4.10 11.20 -3.73
C VAL A 76 -3.39 12.34 -3.03
N ALA A 77 -2.13 12.59 -3.36
CA ALA A 77 -1.35 13.63 -2.71
C ALA A 77 -1.79 15.02 -3.20
N GLU A 78 -2.32 15.84 -2.28
CA GLU A 78 -2.54 17.27 -2.53
C GLU A 78 -1.23 18.06 -2.39
N THR A 79 -0.37 17.70 -1.44
CA THR A 79 0.97 18.28 -1.27
C THR A 79 2.01 17.17 -1.26
N LEU A 80 3.07 17.35 -2.04
CA LEU A 80 4.12 16.36 -2.22
C LEU A 80 5.50 17.00 -2.05
N LEU A 81 6.34 16.39 -1.22
CA LEU A 81 7.75 16.72 -1.08
C LEU A 81 8.58 15.57 -1.64
N VAL A 82 9.31 15.84 -2.72
CA VAL A 82 10.23 14.89 -3.35
C VAL A 82 11.65 15.25 -2.92
N VAL A 83 12.36 14.29 -2.32
CA VAL A 83 13.74 14.46 -1.85
C VAL A 83 14.68 13.65 -2.73
N ASP A 84 15.49 14.33 -3.52
CA ASP A 84 16.53 13.72 -4.33
C ASP A 84 17.85 13.72 -3.55
N HIS A 85 18.26 12.53 -3.09
CA HIS A 85 19.49 12.34 -2.33
C HIS A 85 20.74 12.39 -3.22
N GLN A 86 20.63 12.21 -4.54
CA GLN A 86 21.78 12.26 -5.45
C GLN A 86 22.15 13.70 -5.80
N THR A 87 21.15 14.55 -6.02
CA THR A 87 21.35 15.97 -6.34
C THR A 87 21.27 16.89 -5.12
N GLU A 88 21.07 16.31 -3.92
CA GLU A 88 20.89 17.03 -2.65
C GLU A 88 19.80 18.11 -2.74
N SER A 89 18.72 17.83 -3.48
CA SER A 89 17.67 18.80 -3.76
C SER A 89 16.31 18.32 -3.27
N CYS A 90 15.42 19.27 -3.02
CA CYS A 90 14.04 19.01 -2.58
C CYS A 90 13.07 19.78 -3.46
N GLN A 91 12.07 19.10 -4.01
CA GLN A 91 10.97 19.70 -4.76
C GLN A 91 9.71 19.61 -3.91
N LEU A 92 9.16 20.77 -3.52
CA LEU A 92 7.88 20.88 -2.84
C LEU A 92 6.83 21.38 -3.82
N GLN A 93 5.75 20.65 -3.99
CA GLN A 93 4.64 21.00 -4.87
C GLN A 93 3.30 20.76 -4.19
N ALA A 94 2.28 21.47 -4.68
CA ALA A 94 0.89 21.19 -4.34
C ALA A 94 0.05 21.13 -5.63
N THR A 95 -0.95 20.26 -5.62
CA THR A 95 -1.85 20.02 -6.75
C THR A 95 -3.18 20.70 -6.48
N LEU A 96 -3.57 21.61 -7.37
CA LEU A 96 -4.88 22.26 -7.35
C LEU A 96 -5.86 21.45 -8.21
N PHE A 97 -6.75 20.68 -7.58
CA PHE A 97 -7.71 19.81 -8.29
C PHE A 97 -9.00 20.54 -8.72
N VAL A 98 -9.36 21.61 -8.02
CA VAL A 98 -10.59 22.39 -8.25
C VAL A 98 -10.25 23.79 -8.78
N ASP A 99 -11.25 24.66 -8.91
CA ASP A 99 -11.03 26.03 -9.36
C ASP A 99 -10.09 26.84 -8.44
N GLY A 100 -9.75 28.06 -8.86
CA GLY A 100 -8.77 28.91 -8.18
C GLY A 100 -9.10 29.32 -6.73
N SER A 101 -10.25 28.91 -6.18
CA SER A 101 -10.68 29.23 -4.82
C SER A 101 -9.70 28.76 -3.74
N GLN A 102 -9.05 27.60 -3.94
CA GLN A 102 -8.12 27.02 -2.96
C GLN A 102 -6.66 27.43 -3.19
N LYS A 103 -6.35 28.14 -4.28
CA LYS A 103 -4.97 28.44 -4.68
C LYS A 103 -4.19 29.15 -3.58
N ALA A 104 -4.76 30.20 -2.97
CA ALA A 104 -4.10 30.96 -1.92
C ALA A 104 -3.83 30.11 -0.65
N ALA A 105 -4.71 29.16 -0.34
CA ALA A 105 -4.54 28.25 0.79
C ALA A 105 -3.39 27.25 0.54
N LEU A 106 -3.27 26.73 -0.69
CA LEU A 106 -2.17 25.86 -1.09
C LEU A 106 -0.83 26.59 -1.09
N GLU A 107 -0.80 27.83 -1.61
CA GLU A 107 0.40 28.68 -1.57
C GLU A 107 0.86 28.92 -0.12
N SER A 108 -0.05 29.27 0.78
CA SER A 108 0.26 29.42 2.22
C SER A 108 0.79 28.12 2.82
N ARG A 109 0.19 26.96 2.48
CA ARG A 109 0.62 25.65 2.97
C ARG A 109 2.05 25.30 2.52
N ILE A 110 2.40 25.61 1.27
CA ILE A 110 3.74 25.41 0.73
C ILE A 110 4.76 26.25 1.51
N GLU A 111 4.47 27.52 1.78
CA GLU A 111 5.37 28.38 2.54
C GLU A 111 5.55 27.88 3.99
N ASP A 112 4.48 27.43 4.64
CA ASP A 112 4.54 26.86 6.00
C ASP A 112 5.41 25.60 6.05
N ILE A 113 5.30 24.72 5.05
CA ILE A 113 6.13 23.51 4.97
C ILE A 113 7.57 23.88 4.67
N ARG A 114 7.81 24.82 3.74
CA ARG A 114 9.16 25.31 3.43
C ARG A 114 9.84 25.89 4.68
N ALA A 115 9.12 26.67 5.47
CA ALA A 115 9.63 27.22 6.74
C ALA A 115 9.96 26.11 7.76
N GLN A 116 9.21 25.01 7.78
CA GLN A 116 9.52 23.87 8.65
C GLN A 116 10.76 23.09 8.17
N CYS A 117 10.99 23.02 6.86
CA CYS A 117 12.17 22.36 6.30
C CYS A 117 13.49 23.06 6.66
N THR A 118 13.49 24.37 6.93
CA THR A 118 14.70 25.10 7.36
C THR A 118 15.06 24.86 8.83
N SER A 119 14.14 24.32 9.62
CA SER A 119 14.34 24.00 11.04
C SER A 119 13.87 22.56 11.33
N PRO A 120 14.62 21.54 10.85
CA PRO A 120 14.24 20.15 11.00
C PRO A 120 14.08 19.78 12.48
N LYS A 121 12.92 19.22 12.82
CA LYS A 121 12.63 18.74 14.17
C LYS A 121 13.35 17.42 14.41
N ARG A 122 13.89 17.26 15.63
CA ARG A 122 14.40 15.96 16.08
C ARG A 122 13.24 14.97 16.14
N LEU A 123 13.45 13.76 15.63
CA LEU A 123 12.51 12.67 15.83
C LEU A 123 12.34 12.41 17.34
N PRO A 124 11.11 12.16 17.81
CA PRO A 124 10.90 11.83 19.22
C PRO A 124 11.67 10.55 19.57
N ASP A 125 12.18 10.50 20.80
CA ASP A 125 12.87 9.32 21.30
C ASP A 125 11.89 8.14 21.36
N ALA A 126 12.39 6.94 21.03
CA ALA A 126 11.56 5.74 21.03
C ALA A 126 11.17 5.35 22.45
N THR A 127 9.91 4.97 22.64
CA THR A 127 9.46 4.38 23.91
C THR A 127 10.10 3.01 24.07
N GLN A 128 10.95 2.88 25.09
CA GLN A 128 11.58 1.61 25.43
C GLN A 128 10.53 0.63 25.96
N VAL A 129 10.49 -0.57 25.39
CA VAL A 129 9.65 -1.67 25.88
C VAL A 129 10.58 -2.75 26.44
N ALA A 130 10.48 -3.03 27.73
CA ALA A 130 11.27 -4.07 28.38
C ALA A 130 10.69 -5.46 28.12
N ASN A 131 11.55 -6.50 28.13
CA ASN A 131 11.15 -7.91 28.06
C ASN A 131 10.24 -8.26 26.87
N ILE A 132 10.63 -7.81 25.67
CA ILE A 132 9.90 -8.07 24.44
C ILE A 132 10.14 -9.53 23.99
N THR A 133 9.07 -10.26 23.67
CA THR A 133 9.17 -11.58 23.03
C THR A 133 8.15 -11.67 21.90
N ALA A 134 8.61 -12.05 20.71
CA ALA A 134 7.77 -12.20 19.53
C ALA A 134 6.80 -13.36 19.72
N GLN A 135 5.51 -13.09 19.51
CA GLN A 135 4.47 -14.11 19.61
C GLN A 135 4.14 -14.64 18.22
N PRO A 136 4.46 -15.90 17.90
CA PRO A 136 4.09 -16.50 16.63
C PRO A 136 2.59 -16.83 16.60
N SER A 137 1.96 -16.70 15.44
CA SER A 137 0.57 -17.14 15.23
C SER A 137 0.43 -18.65 15.15
N VAL A 138 1.53 -19.36 14.83
CA VAL A 138 1.61 -20.82 14.68
C VAL A 138 2.96 -21.28 15.21
N SER A 139 2.99 -22.35 16.01
CA SER A 139 4.23 -22.89 16.59
C SER A 139 5.19 -23.42 15.50
N ASP A 140 6.47 -23.58 15.83
CA ASP A 140 7.44 -24.17 14.90
C ASP A 140 7.06 -25.60 14.50
N GLN A 141 6.53 -26.37 15.45
CA GLN A 141 6.11 -27.76 15.22
C GLN A 141 4.93 -27.82 14.25
N ASP A 142 3.92 -26.98 14.48
CA ASP A 142 2.72 -26.94 13.64
C ASP A 142 3.04 -26.39 12.24
N PHE A 143 3.90 -25.37 12.17
CA PHE A 143 4.34 -24.83 10.88
C PHE A 143 5.16 -25.85 10.09
N CYS A 144 6.03 -26.63 10.75
CA CYS A 144 6.72 -27.75 10.12
C CYS A 144 5.74 -28.79 9.58
N GLN A 145 4.63 -29.04 10.29
CA GLN A 145 3.61 -29.98 9.82
C GLN A 145 2.89 -29.45 8.57
N ILE A 146 2.48 -28.17 8.57
CA ILE A 146 1.91 -27.50 7.38
C ILE A 146 2.83 -27.67 6.16
N VAL A 147 4.14 -27.45 6.34
CA VAL A 147 5.12 -27.62 5.26
C VAL A 147 5.20 -29.08 4.77
N ARG A 148 5.08 -30.08 5.65
CA ARG A 148 5.06 -31.50 5.24
C ARG A 148 3.80 -31.81 4.44
N ASP A 149 2.64 -31.36 4.89
CA ASP A 149 1.37 -31.59 4.22
C ASP A 149 1.37 -30.95 2.82
N LEU A 150 1.87 -29.71 2.71
CA LEU A 150 2.01 -29.00 1.44
C LEU A 150 2.98 -29.69 0.46
N LYS A 151 4.03 -30.36 0.95
CA LYS A 151 4.95 -31.13 0.09
C LYS A 151 4.27 -32.33 -0.57
N GLU A 152 3.22 -32.90 0.03
CA GLU A 152 2.50 -34.00 -0.60
C GLU A 152 1.81 -33.56 -1.90
N PHE A 153 1.27 -32.34 -1.94
CA PHE A 153 0.70 -31.76 -3.17
C PHE A 153 1.77 -31.52 -4.24
N VAL A 154 3.01 -31.19 -3.83
CA VAL A 154 4.14 -31.11 -4.76
C VAL A 154 4.48 -32.48 -5.35
N VAL A 155 4.51 -33.52 -4.52
CA VAL A 155 4.80 -34.89 -4.96
C VAL A 155 3.70 -35.45 -5.88
N LYS A 156 2.44 -35.09 -5.63
CA LYS A 156 1.29 -35.47 -6.48
C LYS A 156 1.27 -34.73 -7.82
N GLY A 157 2.05 -33.65 -7.95
CA GLY A 157 2.10 -32.83 -9.17
C GLY A 157 1.02 -31.76 -9.25
N ASP A 158 0.31 -31.48 -8.14
CA ASP A 158 -0.74 -30.45 -8.10
C ASP A 158 -0.13 -29.04 -8.13
N ILE A 159 1.07 -28.87 -7.55
CA ILE A 159 1.82 -27.62 -7.50
C ILE A 159 3.32 -27.87 -7.65
N PHE A 160 4.07 -26.89 -8.15
CA PHE A 160 5.54 -26.98 -8.20
C PHE A 160 6.20 -26.42 -6.93
N GLN A 161 5.62 -25.35 -6.39
CA GLN A 161 6.10 -24.65 -5.20
C GLN A 161 4.92 -23.92 -4.54
N VAL A 162 4.94 -23.84 -3.21
CA VAL A 162 4.03 -23.02 -2.41
C VAL A 162 4.81 -22.29 -1.33
N VAL A 163 4.35 -21.09 -0.98
CA VAL A 163 5.01 -20.19 -0.01
C VAL A 163 4.10 -20.00 1.21
N PRO A 164 4.05 -20.97 2.15
CA PRO A 164 3.31 -20.77 3.39
C PRO A 164 3.98 -19.71 4.25
N SER A 165 3.17 -18.94 4.99
CA SER A 165 3.66 -17.93 5.92
C SER A 165 3.05 -18.10 7.31
N ARG A 166 3.68 -17.47 8.30
CA ARG A 166 3.15 -17.31 9.66
C ARG A 166 3.46 -15.91 10.16
N ARG A 167 2.64 -15.42 11.09
CA ARG A 167 2.76 -14.07 11.62
C ARG A 167 3.52 -14.08 12.93
N PHE A 168 4.29 -13.03 13.18
CA PHE A 168 4.84 -12.70 14.49
C PHE A 168 4.25 -11.38 14.95
N THR A 169 3.90 -11.28 16.23
CA THR A 169 3.31 -10.07 16.81
C THR A 169 4.14 -9.57 17.98
N LEU A 170 4.35 -8.26 18.00
CA LEU A 170 5.20 -7.53 18.94
C LEU A 170 4.56 -6.16 19.24
N PRO A 171 4.63 -5.64 20.48
CA PRO A 171 4.21 -4.28 20.77
C PRO A 171 5.14 -3.28 20.07
N CYS A 172 4.57 -2.29 19.37
CA CYS A 172 5.32 -1.25 18.68
C CYS A 172 4.72 0.14 18.96
N PRO A 173 5.02 0.76 20.13
CA PRO A 173 4.47 2.06 20.51
C PRO A 173 5.08 3.24 19.73
N SER A 174 6.24 3.05 19.08
CA SER A 174 6.92 4.09 18.30
C SER A 174 7.23 3.63 16.87
N PRO A 175 6.23 3.46 15.98
CA PRO A 175 6.42 2.88 14.65
C PRO A 175 7.42 3.65 13.77
N LEU A 176 7.42 4.99 13.85
CA LEU A 176 8.34 5.82 13.06
C LEU A 176 9.81 5.62 13.49
N ALA A 177 10.05 5.44 14.79
CA ALA A 177 11.39 5.14 15.29
C ALA A 177 11.83 3.72 14.89
N ALA A 178 10.92 2.75 14.96
CA ALA A 178 11.19 1.39 14.48
C ALA A 178 11.51 1.36 12.97
N TYR A 179 10.78 2.13 12.16
CA TYR A 179 11.04 2.27 10.73
C TYR A 179 12.45 2.82 10.43
N LYS A 180 12.91 3.80 11.23
CA LYS A 180 14.25 4.39 11.07
C LYS A 180 15.36 3.35 11.24
N GLU A 181 15.24 2.43 12.19
CA GLU A 181 16.24 1.39 12.44
C GLU A 181 16.26 0.28 11.37
N LEU A 182 15.19 0.16 10.57
CA LEU A 182 15.10 -0.80 9.47
C LEU A 182 15.73 -0.28 8.16
N LYS A 183 15.88 1.05 8.04
CA LYS A 183 16.40 1.73 6.84
C LYS A 183 17.92 1.61 6.74
#